data_AF-A0A482DF14-F1
#
_entry.id   AF-A0A482DF14-F1
#
_cell.length_a   1.000
_cell.length_b   1.000
_cell.length_c   1.000
_cell.angle_alpha   90.00
_cell.angle_beta   90.00
_cell.angle_gamma   90.00
#
_symmetry.space_group_name_H-M   'P 1'
#
loop_
_entity.id
_entity.type
_entity.pdbx_description
1 polymer ?
#
loop_
_entity_poly.entity_id
_entity_poly.type
_entity_poly.pdbx_seq_one_letter_code
_entity_poly.pdbx_strand_id
1 'polypeptide(L)'
;MKKSKKTEVCCAVCKKVEFVYLSRAKKYNTCSVECMGEYNKSPNNVKCFSCGKEFHLQPKRTKRLTDEKHITCSMKCAGELKKIIYLGRNNPNTKYMIDDNFFKKVDTEQKAYLLGWIASDGNLAPNGTINISIHKKDRKCLEELRDIICKDIPISNGKKSMITLRICSTTMNNDICSLLKIKPEKKSDIVDFPNLENDDLKWAFIRGFFDGDGCVSLFTETHAAPSCNIATNSKLMRKGIIEFVNIPNWTNDVDKIEWYGNNALDFLSKIYDNSSIKLQRKYERYLDISAWVPSISYSRHFKTEHFKFSKSIKEAVSPSKTRASDSGYDLVILKKIKTIGEVEFYDTGIKVKPTFGYYFNLVPRSSITKTGYMLANSIGVIDRTYHGSIIVPLIKIDKNAPDIQLPAKIVQIIPTSIIHVEFKEVEELEETQRAEGGFGSTDLKKNKNSSI
;
A
#
# COMPACT_ATOMS: atom_id res chain seq x y z
N MET A 1 -22.82 22.28 73.70
CA MET A 1 -21.74 21.30 73.96
C MET A 1 -22.18 19.91 73.48
N LYS A 2 -21.66 19.39 72.36
CA LYS A 2 -21.94 18.01 71.92
C LYS A 2 -21.10 17.04 72.77
N LYS A 3 -21.72 16.26 73.66
CA LYS A 3 -21.06 15.17 74.40
C LYS A 3 -20.53 14.15 73.39
N SER A 4 -19.21 13.96 73.34
CA SER A 4 -18.55 13.02 72.43
C SER A 4 -18.88 11.58 72.81
N LYS A 5 -19.50 10.81 71.89
CA LYS A 5 -19.82 9.39 72.10
C LYS A 5 -18.53 8.59 72.35
N LYS A 6 -18.51 7.79 73.42
CA LYS A 6 -17.48 6.78 73.69
C LYS A 6 -17.97 5.41 73.19
N THR A 7 -17.05 4.58 72.71
CA THR A 7 -17.31 3.20 72.28
C THR A 7 -16.28 2.29 72.94
N GLU A 8 -16.68 1.06 73.20
CA GLU A 8 -15.81 0.03 73.74
C GLU A 8 -14.86 -0.47 72.65
N VAL A 9 -13.56 -0.54 72.97
CA VAL A 9 -12.52 -1.00 72.06
C VAL A 9 -11.50 -1.83 72.81
N CYS A 10 -11.16 -3.00 72.27
CA CYS A 10 -10.01 -3.79 72.75
C CYS A 10 -8.70 -3.16 72.24
N CYS A 11 -7.81 -2.79 73.15
CA CYS A 11 -6.56 -2.16 72.80
C CYS A 11 -5.62 -3.12 72.05
N ALA A 12 -5.12 -2.71 70.89
CA ALA A 12 -4.19 -3.48 70.06
C ALA A 12 -2.87 -3.81 70.78
N VAL A 13 -2.48 -3.00 71.77
CA VAL A 13 -1.21 -3.08 72.51
C VAL A 13 -1.37 -3.87 73.81
N CYS A 14 -2.13 -3.35 74.77
CA CYS A 14 -2.25 -3.96 76.10
C CYS A 14 -3.42 -4.95 76.24
N LYS A 15 -4.19 -5.17 75.18
CA LYS A 15 -5.36 -6.08 75.11
C LYS A 15 -6.50 -5.78 76.10
N LYS A 16 -6.46 -4.66 76.82
CA LYS A 16 -7.55 -4.21 77.69
C LYS A 16 -8.72 -3.65 76.88
N VAL A 17 -9.92 -3.94 77.34
CA VAL A 17 -11.17 -3.41 76.77
C VAL A 17 -11.56 -2.15 77.54
N GLU A 18 -11.63 -1.00 76.85
CA GLU A 18 -11.97 0.28 77.47
C GLU A 18 -12.89 1.14 76.60
N PHE A 19 -13.66 2.03 77.25
CA PHE A 19 -14.54 3.00 76.60
C PHE A 19 -13.76 4.25 76.17
N VAL A 20 -13.36 4.29 74.90
CA VAL A 20 -12.64 5.42 74.29
C VAL A 20 -13.54 6.27 73.41
N TYR A 21 -13.24 7.57 73.29
CA TYR A 21 -13.97 8.44 72.38
C TYR A 21 -13.92 7.91 70.93
N LEU A 22 -15.04 7.96 70.21
CA LEU A 22 -15.19 7.39 68.87
C LEU A 22 -14.12 7.85 67.85
N SER A 23 -13.62 9.09 68.00
CA SER A 23 -12.53 9.63 67.17
C SER A 23 -11.18 8.96 67.42
N ARG A 24 -10.95 8.46 68.65
CA ARG A 24 -9.75 7.72 69.07
C ARG A 24 -9.88 6.23 68.76
N ALA A 25 -11.07 5.66 69.01
CA ALA A 25 -11.46 4.30 68.67
C ALA A 25 -11.24 3.96 67.19
N LYS A 26 -11.79 4.77 66.27
CA LYS A 26 -11.73 4.52 64.83
C LYS A 26 -10.33 4.58 64.21
N LYS A 27 -9.34 5.16 64.91
CA LYS A 27 -8.08 5.58 64.28
C LYS A 27 -6.89 4.68 64.60
N TYR A 28 -6.84 4.05 65.78
CA TYR A 28 -5.65 3.34 66.24
C TYR A 28 -5.89 2.11 67.13
N ASN A 29 -7.14 1.82 67.55
CA ASN A 29 -7.43 0.78 68.56
C ASN A 29 -6.50 0.85 69.79
N THR A 30 -6.24 2.03 70.36
CA THR A 30 -5.42 2.18 71.59
C THR A 30 -6.21 2.84 72.71
N CYS A 31 -6.05 2.34 73.94
CA CYS A 31 -6.81 2.83 75.10
C CYS A 31 -6.20 4.10 75.74
N SER A 32 -4.86 4.25 75.72
CA SER A 32 -4.17 5.36 76.40
C SER A 32 -3.13 6.09 75.51
N VAL A 33 -2.58 7.20 76.01
CA VAL A 33 -1.46 7.92 75.34
C VAL A 33 -0.20 7.07 75.40
N GLU A 34 0.01 6.32 76.48
CA GLU A 34 1.12 5.40 76.67
C GLU A 34 1.05 4.22 75.70
N CYS A 35 -0.11 3.56 75.59
CA CYS A 35 -0.31 2.50 74.59
C CYS A 35 -0.20 3.04 73.16
N MET A 36 -0.56 4.30 72.91
CA MET A 36 -0.29 4.93 71.62
C MET A 36 1.21 5.16 71.39
N GLY A 37 1.97 5.50 72.45
CA GLY A 37 3.43 5.56 72.44
C GLY A 37 4.06 4.21 72.13
N GLU A 38 3.58 3.12 72.73
CA GLU A 38 4.03 1.75 72.47
C GLU A 38 3.62 1.21 71.09
N TYR A 39 2.39 1.48 70.65
CA TYR A 39 1.96 1.15 69.29
C TYR A 39 2.85 1.81 68.24
N ASN A 40 3.26 3.07 68.46
CA ASN A 40 4.20 3.77 67.58
C ASN A 40 5.64 3.23 67.67
N LYS A 41 5.97 2.47 68.72
CA LYS A 41 7.26 1.76 68.89
C LYS A 41 7.24 0.34 68.30
N SER A 42 6.09 -0.22 67.92
CA SER A 42 6.05 -1.57 67.35
C SER A 42 6.78 -1.61 65.99
N PRO A 43 7.67 -2.59 65.75
CA PRO A 43 8.39 -2.70 64.48
C PRO A 43 7.46 -3.22 63.39
N ASN A 44 6.84 -2.32 62.62
CA ASN A 44 6.28 -2.66 61.31
C ASN A 44 7.43 -2.64 60.30
N ASN A 45 8.34 -3.61 60.42
CA ASN A 45 9.42 -3.79 59.47
C ASN A 45 8.82 -4.30 58.16
N VAL A 46 8.99 -3.50 57.10
CA VAL A 46 8.52 -3.83 55.76
C VAL A 46 9.70 -3.76 54.79
N LYS A 47 9.62 -4.56 53.73
CA LYS A 47 10.63 -4.59 52.69
C LYS A 47 10.33 -3.52 51.64
N CYS A 48 11.31 -2.68 51.31
CA CYS A 48 11.19 -1.72 50.22
C CYS A 48 11.06 -2.46 48.88
N PHE A 49 10.01 -2.16 48.11
CA PHE A 49 9.80 -2.77 46.80
C PHE A 49 10.93 -2.46 45.81
N SER A 50 11.46 -1.24 45.84
CA SER A 50 12.45 -0.78 44.86
C SER A 50 13.88 -1.26 45.14
N CYS A 51 14.31 -1.37 46.40
CA CYS A 51 15.70 -1.72 46.74
C CYS A 51 15.84 -2.94 47.67
N GLY A 52 14.74 -3.57 48.06
CA GLY A 52 14.75 -4.74 48.94
C GLY A 52 15.16 -4.48 50.39
N LYS A 53 15.54 -3.24 50.76
CA LYS A 53 15.96 -2.88 52.12
C LYS A 53 14.78 -2.94 53.08
N GLU A 54 14.98 -3.62 54.21
CA GLU A 54 14.04 -3.58 55.33
C GLU A 54 14.10 -2.23 56.05
N PHE A 55 12.94 -1.66 56.34
CA PHE A 55 12.85 -0.43 57.09
C PHE A 55 11.59 -0.38 57.95
N HIS A 56 11.67 0.40 59.02
CA HIS A 56 10.55 0.62 59.92
C HIS A 56 9.55 1.59 59.29
N LEU A 57 8.32 1.13 59.04
CA LEU A 57 7.26 1.96 58.49
C LEU A 57 6.51 2.69 59.61
N GLN A 58 6.69 4.01 59.69
CA GLN A 58 5.98 4.81 60.69
C GLN A 58 4.45 4.81 60.45
N PRO A 59 3.61 4.64 61.50
CA PRO A 59 2.14 4.56 61.39
C PRO A 59 1.44 5.79 60.80
N LYS A 60 2.12 6.94 60.67
CA LYS A 60 1.55 8.12 59.98
C LYS A 60 1.62 8.00 58.46
N ARG A 61 2.52 7.17 57.91
CA ARG A 61 2.73 6.98 56.46
C ARG A 61 1.80 5.92 55.86
N THR A 62 1.28 4.99 56.66
CA THR A 62 0.31 3.98 56.23
C THR A 62 -1.01 4.56 55.73
N LYS A 63 -1.43 5.75 56.21
CA LYS A 63 -2.64 6.45 55.73
C LYS A 63 -2.61 6.94 54.28
N ARG A 64 -1.44 6.94 53.62
CA ARG A 64 -1.26 7.44 52.24
C ARG A 64 -1.04 6.32 51.21
N LEU A 65 -1.06 5.05 51.65
CA LEU A 65 -0.89 3.91 50.77
C LEU A 65 -2.28 3.47 50.29
N THR A 66 -2.51 3.58 48.98
CA THR A 66 -3.73 3.07 48.34
C THR A 66 -3.61 1.59 47.98
N ASP A 67 -2.39 1.04 47.91
CA ASP A 67 -2.10 -0.38 47.66
C ASP A 67 -0.93 -0.85 48.54
N GLU A 68 -1.12 -1.90 49.35
CA GLU A 68 -0.08 -2.47 50.23
C GLU A 68 1.13 -3.06 49.48
N LYS A 69 1.06 -3.20 48.15
CA LYS A 69 2.07 -3.85 47.30
C LYS A 69 3.26 -2.99 46.87
N HIS A 70 3.21 -1.66 47.04
CA HIS A 70 4.17 -0.72 46.42
C HIS A 70 4.87 0.21 47.45
N ILE A 71 5.33 -0.34 48.57
CA ILE A 71 5.94 0.42 49.67
C ILE A 71 7.43 0.71 49.40
N THR A 72 7.89 1.94 49.65
CA THR A 72 9.29 2.35 49.40
C THR A 72 9.93 3.05 50.61
N CYS A 73 11.24 2.85 50.81
CA CYS A 73 11.96 3.33 52.01
C CYS A 73 12.40 4.81 51.93
N SER A 74 12.41 5.42 50.74
CA SER A 74 12.90 6.78 50.52
C SER A 74 12.22 7.44 49.32
N MET A 75 12.30 8.78 49.21
CA MET A 75 11.82 9.50 48.02
C MET A 75 12.54 9.05 46.75
N LYS A 76 13.83 8.68 46.85
CA LYS A 76 14.60 8.11 45.74
C LYS A 76 13.99 6.79 45.26
N CYS A 77 13.71 5.86 46.17
CA CYS A 77 13.07 4.58 45.85
C CYS A 77 11.64 4.75 45.33
N ALA A 78 10.88 5.71 45.85
CA ALA A 78 9.57 6.08 45.32
C ALA A 78 9.67 6.62 43.89
N GLY A 79 10.69 7.43 43.60
CA GLY A 79 10.99 7.93 42.27
C GLY A 79 11.34 6.81 41.28
N GLU A 80 12.21 5.87 41.67
CA GLU A 80 12.55 4.71 40.84
C GLU A 80 11.33 3.80 40.60
N LEU A 81 10.51 3.55 41.64
CA LEU A 81 9.29 2.78 41.48
C LEU A 81 8.30 3.45 40.52
N LYS A 82 8.13 4.77 40.61
CA LYS A 82 7.32 5.53 39.64
C LYS A 82 7.84 5.41 38.21
N LYS A 83 9.16 5.43 38.00
CA LYS A 83 9.73 5.23 36.66
C LYS A 83 9.38 3.86 36.09
N ILE A 84 9.35 2.81 36.92
CA ILE A 84 8.98 1.46 36.53
C ILE A 84 7.48 1.35 36.26
N ILE A 85 6.63 1.84 37.17
CA ILE A 85 5.16 1.77 37.05
C ILE A 85 4.67 2.54 35.82
N TYR A 86 5.24 3.73 35.58
CA TYR A 86 4.85 4.61 34.48
C TYR A 86 5.73 4.43 33.23
N LEU A 87 6.42 3.30 33.10
CA LEU A 87 7.23 3.00 31.92
C LEU A 87 6.35 2.74 30.69
N GLY A 88 6.79 3.24 29.53
CA GLY A 88 6.09 3.04 28.26
C GLY A 88 4.67 3.61 28.28
N ARG A 89 3.69 2.82 27.84
CA ARG A 89 2.27 3.22 27.74
C ARG A 89 1.54 3.30 29.07
N ASN A 90 2.14 2.82 30.16
CA ASN A 90 1.58 2.99 31.51
C ASN A 90 1.76 4.42 32.05
N ASN A 91 2.50 5.28 31.35
CA ASN A 91 2.65 6.67 31.70
C ASN A 91 1.28 7.38 31.70
N PRO A 92 0.87 8.08 32.77
CA PRO A 92 -0.43 8.77 32.84
C PRO A 92 -0.56 9.91 31.82
N ASN A 93 0.57 10.37 31.24
CA ASN A 93 0.57 11.35 30.14
C ASN A 93 0.35 10.70 28.76
N THR A 94 0.28 9.37 28.66
CA THR A 94 -0.04 8.66 27.41
C THR A 94 -1.48 8.99 27.03
N LYS A 95 -1.65 9.70 25.92
CA LYS A 95 -2.97 10.11 25.43
C LYS A 95 -3.61 9.11 24.48
N TYR A 96 -2.78 8.42 23.71
CA TYR A 96 -3.23 7.54 22.63
C TYR A 96 -2.59 6.16 22.79
N MET A 97 -3.42 5.13 22.73
CA MET A 97 -3.00 3.73 22.78
C MET A 97 -2.66 3.28 21.37
N ILE A 98 -1.40 2.94 21.15
CA ILE A 98 -0.88 2.46 19.86
C ILE A 98 -0.07 1.18 20.10
N ASP A 99 0.06 0.34 19.08
CA ASP A 99 0.97 -0.80 19.12
C ASP A 99 2.42 -0.33 18.92
N ASP A 100 3.22 -0.36 19.98
CA ASP A 100 4.63 0.00 19.92
C ASP A 100 5.49 -0.98 19.09
N ASN A 101 4.99 -2.21 18.83
CA ASN A 101 5.66 -3.21 18.00
C ASN A 101 5.19 -3.20 16.54
N PHE A 102 4.45 -2.17 16.13
CA PHE A 102 3.82 -2.09 14.81
C PHE A 102 4.81 -2.33 13.65
N PHE A 103 6.04 -1.82 13.77
CA PHE A 103 7.12 -1.98 12.78
C PHE A 103 8.10 -3.11 13.07
N LYS A 104 7.92 -3.86 14.16
CA LYS A 104 8.75 -5.02 14.48
C LYS A 104 8.74 -6.05 13.34
N LYS A 105 7.59 -6.20 12.69
CA LYS A 105 7.45 -6.94 11.43
C LYS A 105 6.58 -6.15 10.46
N VAL A 106 7.08 -5.98 9.24
CA VAL A 106 6.36 -5.39 8.10
C VAL A 106 5.84 -6.54 7.24
N ASP A 107 4.58 -6.93 7.47
CA ASP A 107 3.92 -8.12 6.92
C ASP A 107 2.63 -7.81 6.18
N THR A 108 2.28 -6.53 6.03
CA THR A 108 1.07 -6.07 5.33
C THR A 108 1.41 -4.93 4.36
N GLU A 109 0.59 -4.80 3.31
CA GLU A 109 0.69 -3.71 2.33
C GLU A 109 0.68 -2.33 3.01
N GLN A 110 -0.20 -2.15 4.00
CA GLN A 110 -0.37 -0.89 4.73
C GLN A 110 0.89 -0.52 5.53
N LYS A 111 1.51 -1.48 6.22
CA LYS A 111 2.77 -1.27 6.95
C LYS A 111 3.91 -0.88 6.01
N ALA A 112 4.06 -1.61 4.90
CA ALA A 112 5.10 -1.34 3.92
C ALA A 112 4.91 0.04 3.25
N TYR A 113 3.67 0.37 2.87
CA TYR A 113 3.31 1.67 2.32
C TYR A 113 3.61 2.82 3.29
N LEU A 114 3.22 2.69 4.56
CA LEU A 114 3.54 3.67 5.59
C LEU A 114 5.05 3.79 5.83
N LEU A 115 5.80 2.68 5.81
CA LEU A 115 7.27 2.72 5.89
C LEU A 115 7.88 3.51 4.72
N GLY A 116 7.33 3.36 3.51
CA GLY A 116 7.73 4.13 2.33
C GLY A 116 7.52 5.63 2.51
N TRP A 117 6.34 6.04 2.99
CA TRP A 117 6.04 7.44 3.35
C TRP A 117 6.95 8.00 4.43
N ILE A 118 7.28 7.17 5.43
CA ILE A 118 8.24 7.57 6.43
C ILE A 118 9.60 7.75 5.76
N ALA A 119 10.05 6.81 4.94
CA ALA A 119 11.36 6.88 4.29
C ALA A 119 11.54 8.11 3.39
N SER A 120 10.48 8.63 2.76
CA SER A 120 10.47 9.88 1.98
C SER A 120 10.32 11.13 2.87
N ASP A 121 9.09 11.47 3.26
CA ASP A 121 8.73 12.73 3.94
C ASP A 121 8.78 12.66 5.48
N GLY A 122 9.18 11.52 6.05
CA GLY A 122 9.15 11.30 7.49
C GLY A 122 10.37 11.87 8.24
N ASN A 123 10.13 12.54 9.36
CA ASN A 123 11.18 12.99 10.28
C ASN A 123 11.21 12.11 11.55
N LEU A 124 12.37 11.50 11.84
CA LEU A 124 12.61 10.63 13.01
C LEU A 124 13.50 11.37 14.01
N ALA A 125 12.93 11.79 15.14
CA ALA A 125 13.66 12.46 16.21
C ALA A 125 14.22 11.46 17.23
N PRO A 126 15.34 11.76 17.93
CA PRO A 126 15.98 10.85 18.88
C PRO A 126 15.13 10.54 20.11
N ASN A 127 14.18 11.42 20.42
CA ASN A 127 13.23 11.24 21.53
C ASN A 127 12.08 10.25 21.20
N GLY A 128 12.15 9.53 20.09
CA GLY A 128 11.12 8.59 19.66
C GLY A 128 9.95 9.23 18.89
N THR A 129 10.05 10.52 18.54
CA THR A 129 9.01 11.19 17.74
C THR A 129 9.18 10.87 16.25
N ILE A 130 8.09 10.46 15.61
CA ILE A 130 7.97 10.20 14.18
C ILE A 130 6.96 11.23 13.64
N ASN A 131 7.38 12.09 12.73
CA ASN A 131 6.49 13.06 12.08
C ASN A 131 6.37 12.75 10.59
N ILE A 132 5.16 12.79 10.05
CA ILE A 132 4.90 12.81 8.61
C ILE A 132 4.19 14.13 8.32
N SER A 133 4.79 14.97 7.47
CA SER A 133 4.24 16.30 7.16
C SER A 133 3.99 16.42 5.67
N ILE A 134 2.73 16.57 5.27
CA ILE A 134 2.35 16.69 3.86
C ILE A 134 1.47 17.92 3.63
N HIS A 135 1.28 18.32 2.37
CA HIS A 135 0.42 19.45 2.03
C HIS A 135 -1.05 19.13 2.32
N LYS A 136 -1.83 20.10 2.84
CA LYS A 136 -3.24 19.94 3.24
C LYS A 136 -4.18 19.42 2.14
N LYS A 137 -3.78 19.55 0.87
CA LYS A 137 -4.53 19.01 -0.29
C LYS A 137 -4.62 17.48 -0.25
N ASP A 138 -3.62 16.84 0.35
CA ASP A 138 -3.49 15.38 0.44
C ASP A 138 -3.96 14.87 1.83
N ARG A 139 -4.77 15.66 2.56
CA ARG A 139 -5.25 15.35 3.93
C ARG A 139 -5.83 13.96 4.08
N LYS A 140 -6.67 13.54 3.14
CA LYS A 140 -7.29 12.21 3.16
C LYS A 140 -6.25 11.09 3.22
N CYS A 141 -5.14 11.24 2.48
CA CYS A 141 -4.02 10.29 2.53
C CYS A 141 -3.39 10.24 3.92
N LEU A 142 -3.17 11.39 4.57
CA LEU A 142 -2.62 11.42 5.93
C LEU A 142 -3.58 10.82 6.97
N GLU A 143 -4.89 10.99 6.77
CA GLU A 143 -5.94 10.38 7.61
C GLU A 143 -5.95 8.86 7.44
N GLU A 144 -5.81 8.34 6.22
CA GLU A 144 -5.65 6.91 5.97
C GLU A 144 -4.37 6.36 6.62
N LEU A 145 -3.23 7.05 6.47
CA LEU A 145 -1.96 6.68 7.14
C LEU A 145 -2.07 6.70 8.67
N ARG A 146 -2.79 7.66 9.24
CA ARG A 146 -3.08 7.74 10.68
C ARG A 146 -3.90 6.52 11.11
N ASP A 147 -4.97 6.21 10.38
CA ASP A 147 -5.93 5.17 10.76
C ASP A 147 -5.32 3.77 10.75
N ILE A 148 -4.28 3.55 9.95
CA ILE A 148 -3.45 2.33 9.99
C ILE A 148 -2.78 2.12 11.36
N ILE A 149 -2.43 3.21 12.07
CA ILE A 149 -1.74 3.16 13.37
C ILE A 149 -2.76 3.28 14.51
N CYS A 150 -3.49 4.40 14.54
CA CYS A 150 -4.46 4.74 15.58
C CYS A 150 -5.28 5.96 15.15
N LYS A 151 -6.59 5.75 14.96
CA LYS A 151 -7.55 6.77 14.53
C LYS A 151 -7.65 7.98 15.47
N ASP A 152 -7.34 7.79 16.75
CA ASP A 152 -7.48 8.83 17.78
C ASP A 152 -6.35 9.87 17.75
N ILE A 153 -5.27 9.62 17.01
CA ILE A 153 -4.14 10.57 16.92
C ILE A 153 -4.59 11.81 16.12
N PRO A 154 -4.48 13.03 16.66
CA PRO A 154 -4.88 14.22 15.93
C PRO A 154 -3.87 14.55 14.82
N ILE A 155 -4.40 15.04 13.70
CA ILE A 155 -3.59 15.66 12.65
C ILE A 155 -3.51 17.16 12.94
N SER A 156 -2.31 17.65 13.17
CA SER A 156 -2.04 19.05 13.49
C SER A 156 -1.86 19.90 12.23
N ASN A 157 -2.27 21.16 12.26
CA ASN A 157 -1.99 22.11 11.19
C ASN A 157 -0.59 22.71 11.40
N GLY A 158 0.26 22.62 10.37
CA GLY A 158 1.59 23.22 10.33
C GLY A 158 1.62 24.56 9.60
N LYS A 159 2.83 25.07 9.35
CA LYS A 159 3.05 26.29 8.55
C LYS A 159 2.89 25.98 7.05
N LYS A 160 2.67 27.03 6.23
CA LYS A 160 2.67 26.93 4.75
C LYS A 160 1.70 25.88 4.17
N SER A 161 0.48 25.78 4.70
CA SER A 161 -0.52 24.79 4.26
C SER A 161 -0.11 23.33 4.45
N MET A 162 0.86 23.04 5.32
CA MET A 162 1.22 21.67 5.70
C MET A 162 0.35 21.18 6.85
N ILE A 163 0.14 19.88 6.92
CA ILE A 163 -0.49 19.17 8.03
C ILE A 163 0.46 18.06 8.47
N THR A 164 0.48 17.79 9.78
CA THR A 164 1.47 16.87 10.38
C THR A 164 0.79 15.85 11.26
N LEU A 165 1.08 14.58 10.98
CA LEU A 165 0.83 13.45 11.86
C LEU A 165 2.06 13.25 12.73
N ARG A 166 1.88 13.28 14.06
CA ARG A 166 2.94 13.04 15.03
C ARG A 166 2.64 11.78 15.83
N ILE A 167 3.56 10.83 15.80
CA ILE A 167 3.54 9.61 16.60
C ILE A 167 4.74 9.65 17.56
N CYS A 168 4.54 9.22 18.80
CA CYS A 168 5.61 9.13 19.78
C CYS A 168 5.73 7.67 20.23
N SER A 169 6.78 6.99 19.76
CA SER A 169 7.16 5.63 20.16
C SER A 169 8.64 5.42 19.90
N THR A 170 9.41 5.24 20.97
CA THR A 170 10.84 4.92 20.86
C THR A 170 11.05 3.55 20.22
N THR A 171 10.18 2.58 20.50
CA THR A 171 10.24 1.23 19.91
C THR A 171 10.05 1.29 18.39
N MET A 172 8.95 1.88 17.91
CA MET A 172 8.71 2.01 16.46
C MET A 172 9.83 2.79 15.77
N ASN A 173 10.34 3.86 16.39
CA ASN A 173 11.42 4.66 15.82
C ASN A 173 12.70 3.82 15.64
N ASN A 174 13.07 3.03 16.65
CA ASN A 174 14.21 2.12 16.57
C ASN A 174 13.99 1.03 15.50
N ASP A 175 12.80 0.45 15.42
CA ASP A 175 12.46 -0.56 14.41
C ASP A 175 12.60 0.01 12.99
N ILE A 176 12.04 1.21 12.74
CA ILE A 176 12.17 1.92 11.45
C ILE A 176 13.64 2.22 11.13
N CYS A 177 14.39 2.74 12.10
CA CYS A 177 15.81 3.01 11.94
C CYS A 177 16.60 1.74 11.58
N SER A 178 16.27 0.61 12.19
CA SER A 178 16.87 -0.68 11.86
C SER A 178 16.50 -1.16 10.45
N LEU A 179 15.23 -1.07 10.08
CA LEU A 179 14.72 -1.47 8.75
C LEU A 179 15.36 -0.66 7.61
N LEU A 180 15.55 0.64 7.82
CA LEU A 180 16.14 1.56 6.84
C LEU A 180 17.66 1.73 7.00
N LYS A 181 18.28 1.06 7.98
CA LYS A 181 19.69 1.16 8.37
C LYS A 181 20.19 2.60 8.58
N ILE A 182 19.37 3.42 9.24
CA ILE A 182 19.66 4.83 9.55
C ILE A 182 19.74 5.07 11.06
N LYS A 183 20.28 6.23 11.43
CA LYS A 183 20.16 6.78 12.79
C LYS A 183 19.09 7.90 12.79
N PRO A 184 18.42 8.16 13.93
CA PRO A 184 17.55 9.33 14.06
C PRO A 184 18.28 10.63 13.62
N GLU A 185 17.54 11.59 13.05
CA GLU A 185 18.02 12.87 12.51
C GLU A 185 18.94 12.85 11.29
N LYS A 186 19.50 11.70 10.87
CA LYS A 186 20.34 11.58 9.67
C LYS A 186 19.68 10.73 8.60
N LYS A 187 18.76 11.33 7.84
CA LYS A 187 17.97 10.62 6.83
C LYS A 187 18.50 10.78 5.40
N SER A 188 18.70 12.01 4.93
CA SER A 188 18.68 12.30 3.48
C SER A 188 19.67 11.50 2.62
N ASP A 189 20.87 11.18 3.13
CA ASP A 189 21.95 10.67 2.26
C ASP A 189 22.23 9.17 2.44
N ILE A 190 21.65 8.53 3.46
CA ILE A 190 22.03 7.17 3.90
C ILE A 190 20.87 6.18 4.04
N VAL A 191 19.63 6.55 3.69
CA VAL A 191 18.48 5.62 3.77
C VAL A 191 18.74 4.41 2.88
N ASP A 192 18.72 3.20 3.44
CA ASP A 192 18.88 1.98 2.66
C ASP A 192 17.52 1.46 2.16
N PHE A 193 17.54 0.75 1.04
CA PHE A 193 16.35 0.06 0.53
C PHE A 193 16.04 -1.14 1.45
N PRO A 194 14.84 -1.21 2.06
CA PRO A 194 14.57 -2.22 3.07
C PRO A 194 14.46 -3.62 2.46
N ASN A 195 15.05 -4.60 3.13
CA ASN A 195 14.88 -6.00 2.79
C ASN A 195 13.57 -6.53 3.40
N LEU A 196 12.50 -6.55 2.61
CA LEU A 196 11.17 -7.04 3.01
C LEU A 196 10.96 -8.50 2.58
N GLU A 197 10.03 -9.19 3.27
CA GLU A 197 9.80 -10.63 3.18
C GLU A 197 9.44 -11.11 1.76
N ASN A 198 8.73 -10.29 0.98
CA ASN A 198 8.34 -10.62 -0.39
C ASN A 198 8.30 -9.37 -1.28
N ASP A 199 8.15 -9.59 -2.58
CA ASP A 199 8.20 -8.53 -3.58
C ASP A 199 6.95 -7.63 -3.55
N ASP A 200 5.78 -8.14 -3.17
CA ASP A 200 4.56 -7.34 -3.03
C ASP A 200 4.73 -6.25 -1.95
N LEU A 201 5.39 -6.60 -0.84
CA LEU A 201 5.73 -5.63 0.21
C LEU A 201 6.77 -4.62 -0.25
N LYS A 202 7.76 -5.03 -1.06
CA LYS A 202 8.73 -4.10 -1.66
C LYS A 202 8.04 -3.11 -2.62
N TRP A 203 7.10 -3.59 -3.45
CA TRP A 203 6.28 -2.71 -4.30
C TRP A 203 5.41 -1.76 -3.48
N ALA A 204 4.80 -2.22 -2.39
CA ALA A 204 4.04 -1.37 -1.48
C ALA A 204 4.92 -0.29 -0.82
N PHE A 205 6.14 -0.64 -0.41
CA PHE A 205 7.13 0.31 0.09
C PHE A 205 7.52 1.35 -0.97
N ILE A 206 7.84 0.91 -2.19
CA ILE A 206 8.17 1.82 -3.31
C ILE A 206 7.00 2.73 -3.62
N ARG A 207 5.75 2.24 -3.58
CA ARG A 207 4.57 3.08 -3.78
C ARG A 207 4.48 4.17 -2.72
N GLY A 208 4.67 3.85 -1.44
CA GLY A 208 4.65 4.84 -0.35
C GLY A 208 5.77 5.87 -0.51
N PHE A 209 6.97 5.41 -0.88
CA PHE A 209 8.11 6.26 -1.16
C PHE A 209 7.84 7.20 -2.36
N PHE A 210 7.34 6.64 -3.45
CA PHE A 210 6.93 7.35 -4.66
C PHE A 210 5.80 8.34 -4.39
N ASP A 211 4.84 8.02 -3.53
CA ASP A 211 3.72 8.91 -3.20
C ASP A 211 4.18 10.14 -2.39
N GLY A 212 5.26 10.03 -1.60
CA GLY A 212 5.98 11.16 -1.02
C GLY A 212 6.83 11.90 -2.07
N ASP A 213 7.96 11.32 -2.45
CA ASP A 213 9.04 12.01 -3.19
C ASP A 213 9.00 11.84 -4.72
N GLY A 214 8.04 11.08 -5.24
CA GLY A 214 7.88 10.86 -6.67
C GLY A 214 7.11 11.97 -7.38
N CYS A 215 7.29 12.06 -8.70
CA CYS A 215 6.52 12.93 -9.58
C CYS A 215 5.97 12.13 -10.77
N VAL A 216 4.74 12.45 -11.16
CA VAL A 216 4.13 11.99 -12.42
C VAL A 216 3.95 13.22 -13.29
N SER A 217 4.67 13.28 -14.39
CA SER A 217 4.61 14.40 -15.35
C SER A 217 3.69 14.02 -16.50
N LEU A 218 2.65 14.84 -16.69
CA LEU A 218 1.78 14.75 -17.85
C LEU A 218 2.47 15.34 -19.07
N PHE A 219 1.97 14.97 -20.25
CA PHE A 219 2.40 15.47 -21.54
C PHE A 219 2.38 16.99 -21.59
N THR A 220 3.43 17.57 -22.17
CA THR A 220 3.48 19.00 -22.54
C THR A 220 3.64 19.10 -24.05
N GLU A 221 3.43 20.29 -24.62
CA GLU A 221 3.70 20.54 -26.05
C GLU A 221 5.13 20.18 -26.47
N THR A 222 6.07 20.18 -25.50
CA THR A 222 7.49 19.87 -25.71
C THR A 222 7.88 18.43 -25.34
N HIS A 223 7.02 17.67 -24.64
CA HIS A 223 7.32 16.32 -24.17
C HIS A 223 6.22 15.35 -24.63
N ALA A 224 6.49 14.67 -25.75
CA ALA A 224 5.54 13.79 -26.44
C ALA A 224 5.29 12.43 -25.76
N ALA A 225 5.90 12.18 -24.58
CA ALA A 225 5.80 10.92 -23.87
C ALA A 225 5.58 11.15 -22.37
N PRO A 226 4.83 10.27 -21.68
CA PRO A 226 4.65 10.39 -20.25
C PRO A 226 5.97 10.10 -19.54
N SER A 227 6.16 10.71 -18.36
CA SER A 227 7.31 10.42 -17.53
C SER A 227 6.95 10.42 -16.06
N CYS A 228 7.71 9.67 -15.29
CA CYS A 228 7.66 9.71 -13.84
C CYS A 228 9.06 9.59 -13.27
N ASN A 229 9.26 10.13 -12.08
CA ASN A 229 10.54 10.04 -11.41
C ASN A 229 10.38 9.87 -9.90
N ILE A 230 11.43 9.33 -9.27
CA ILE A 230 11.63 9.33 -7.82
C ILE A 230 12.84 10.19 -7.54
N ALA A 231 12.69 11.22 -6.71
CA ALA A 231 13.81 11.97 -6.17
C ALA A 231 14.30 11.32 -4.86
N THR A 232 15.59 11.05 -4.74
CA THR A 232 16.23 10.65 -3.48
C THR A 232 17.74 10.86 -3.52
N ASN A 233 18.27 11.52 -2.50
CA ASN A 233 19.71 11.76 -2.34
C ASN A 233 20.48 10.50 -1.94
N SER A 234 19.80 9.50 -1.36
CA SER A 234 20.45 8.25 -0.95
C SER A 234 20.81 7.37 -2.15
N LYS A 235 22.12 7.17 -2.36
CA LYS A 235 22.65 6.24 -3.38
C LYS A 235 22.21 4.80 -3.14
N LEU A 236 22.11 4.38 -1.87
CA LEU A 236 21.70 3.02 -1.50
C LEU A 236 20.23 2.78 -1.86
N MET A 237 19.35 3.73 -1.52
CA MET A 237 17.94 3.68 -1.90
C MET A 237 17.79 3.63 -3.43
N ARG A 238 18.52 4.51 -4.16
CA ARG A 238 18.45 4.51 -5.63
C ARG A 238 18.86 3.16 -6.21
N LYS A 239 20.00 2.64 -5.79
CA LYS A 239 20.52 1.35 -6.27
C LYS A 239 19.54 0.21 -5.99
N GLY A 240 19.02 0.12 -4.76
CA GLY A 240 18.06 -0.90 -4.38
C GLY A 240 16.75 -0.84 -5.17
N ILE A 241 16.23 0.37 -5.42
CA ILE A 241 15.05 0.56 -6.27
C ILE A 241 15.34 0.13 -7.70
N ILE A 242 16.46 0.55 -8.30
CA ILE A 242 16.81 0.22 -9.70
C ILE A 242 16.94 -1.29 -9.89
N GLU A 243 17.69 -1.95 -9.00
CA GLU A 243 17.92 -3.40 -9.06
C GLU A 243 16.61 -4.19 -8.89
N PHE A 244 15.75 -3.77 -7.96
CA PHE A 244 14.47 -4.44 -7.71
C PHE A 244 13.45 -4.20 -8.82
N VAL A 245 13.25 -2.93 -9.22
CA VAL A 245 12.26 -2.55 -10.23
C VAL A 245 12.59 -3.18 -11.57
N ASN A 246 13.87 -3.21 -11.95
CA ASN A 246 14.37 -3.83 -13.17
C ASN A 246 13.58 -3.43 -14.44
N ILE A 247 13.16 -2.17 -14.51
CA ILE A 247 12.57 -1.53 -15.68
C ILE A 247 13.59 -0.52 -16.20
N PRO A 248 13.88 -0.50 -17.52
CA PRO A 248 14.83 0.45 -18.10
C PRO A 248 14.49 1.88 -17.69
N ASN A 249 15.47 2.58 -17.15
CA ASN A 249 15.34 3.91 -16.57
C ASN A 249 16.54 4.77 -16.96
N TRP A 250 16.39 6.07 -16.77
CA TRP A 250 17.45 7.04 -16.91
C TRP A 250 17.86 7.59 -15.55
N THR A 251 19.16 7.67 -15.33
CA THR A 251 19.77 8.28 -14.16
C THR A 251 20.86 9.22 -14.62
N ASN A 252 20.83 10.47 -14.18
CA ASN A 252 21.80 11.49 -14.61
C ASN A 252 22.79 11.89 -13.52
N ASP A 253 23.32 10.95 -12.71
CA ASP A 253 24.19 11.23 -11.54
C ASP A 253 23.63 12.17 -10.44
N VAL A 254 22.60 12.96 -10.75
CA VAL A 254 21.78 13.78 -9.86
C VAL A 254 20.69 12.88 -9.30
N ASP A 255 20.56 12.90 -7.97
CA ASP A 255 19.46 12.52 -7.05
C ASP A 255 18.08 11.99 -7.54
N LYS A 256 17.95 11.41 -8.73
CA LYS A 256 16.67 10.96 -9.29
C LYS A 256 16.79 9.70 -10.14
N ILE A 257 15.71 8.93 -10.17
CA ILE A 257 15.46 7.84 -11.11
C ILE A 257 14.31 8.27 -12.00
N GLU A 258 14.49 8.24 -13.32
CA GLU A 258 13.48 8.70 -14.28
C GLU A 258 13.07 7.57 -15.23
N TRP A 259 11.76 7.43 -15.44
CA TRP A 259 11.19 6.57 -16.46
C TRP A 259 10.42 7.40 -17.48
N TYR A 260 10.47 6.99 -18.74
CA TYR A 260 9.81 7.66 -19.86
C TYR A 260 9.03 6.66 -20.71
N GLY A 261 7.97 7.13 -21.37
CA GLY A 261 7.23 6.31 -22.34
C GLY A 261 6.60 5.09 -21.68
N ASN A 262 6.74 3.95 -22.34
CA ASN A 262 6.24 2.66 -21.86
C ASN A 262 6.88 2.23 -20.54
N ASN A 263 8.14 2.60 -20.27
CA ASN A 263 8.80 2.27 -19.01
C ASN A 263 8.15 3.02 -17.83
N ALA A 264 7.70 4.27 -18.05
CA ALA A 264 6.95 5.00 -17.03
C ALA A 264 5.58 4.35 -16.78
N LEU A 265 4.88 3.97 -17.85
CA LEU A 265 3.60 3.30 -17.75
C LEU A 265 3.71 1.96 -17.01
N ASP A 266 4.71 1.14 -17.35
CA ASP A 266 4.96 -0.14 -16.72
C ASP A 266 5.32 0.03 -15.24
N PHE A 267 6.20 0.99 -14.88
CA PHE A 267 6.52 1.29 -13.49
C PHE A 267 5.29 1.73 -12.69
N LEU A 268 4.52 2.70 -13.21
CA LEU A 268 3.32 3.22 -12.54
C LEU A 268 2.26 2.13 -12.34
N SER A 269 2.10 1.23 -13.32
CA SER A 269 1.19 0.08 -13.19
C SER A 269 1.59 -0.85 -12.05
N LYS A 270 2.90 -1.12 -11.87
CA LYS A 270 3.39 -2.00 -10.79
C LYS A 270 3.11 -1.44 -9.41
N ILE A 271 3.20 -0.12 -9.23
CA ILE A 271 2.93 0.49 -7.93
C ILE A 271 1.43 0.70 -7.66
N TYR A 272 0.61 0.95 -8.69
CA TYR A 272 -0.80 1.34 -8.50
C TYR A 272 -1.84 0.26 -8.80
N ASP A 273 -1.61 -0.67 -9.73
CA ASP A 273 -2.60 -1.68 -10.06
C ASP A 273 -2.86 -2.61 -8.88
N ASN A 274 -4.14 -2.88 -8.60
CA ASN A 274 -4.62 -3.71 -7.49
C ASN A 274 -4.21 -3.23 -6.08
N SER A 275 -3.61 -2.04 -5.94
CA SER A 275 -3.24 -1.47 -4.63
C SER A 275 -4.46 -1.11 -3.79
N SER A 276 -4.42 -1.43 -2.49
CA SER A 276 -5.49 -1.09 -1.54
C SER A 276 -5.37 0.34 -0.98
N ILE A 277 -4.16 0.91 -1.00
CA ILE A 277 -3.85 2.26 -0.49
C ILE A 277 -2.91 3.00 -1.43
N LYS A 278 -3.19 4.28 -1.70
CA LYS A 278 -2.47 5.10 -2.69
C LYS A 278 -2.80 6.59 -2.56
N LEU A 279 -1.90 7.45 -3.03
CA LEU A 279 -2.17 8.87 -3.15
C LEU A 279 -3.02 9.17 -4.39
N GLN A 280 -4.30 9.46 -4.15
CA GLN A 280 -5.32 9.58 -5.20
C GLN A 280 -4.93 10.49 -6.37
N ARG A 281 -4.34 11.67 -6.12
CA ARG A 281 -3.96 12.61 -7.20
C ARG A 281 -2.91 12.05 -8.17
N LYS A 282 -2.00 11.19 -7.69
CA LYS A 282 -0.94 10.60 -8.53
C LYS A 282 -1.48 9.40 -9.27
N TYR A 283 -2.35 8.63 -8.61
CA TYR A 283 -3.10 7.56 -9.25
C TYR A 283 -3.97 8.07 -10.41
N GLU A 284 -4.68 9.18 -10.24
CA GLU A 284 -5.47 9.81 -11.32
C GLU A 284 -4.60 10.20 -12.51
N ARG A 285 -3.39 10.73 -12.28
CA ARG A 285 -2.43 11.01 -13.37
C ARG A 285 -1.96 9.75 -14.07
N TYR A 286 -1.74 8.66 -13.34
CA TYR A 286 -1.43 7.37 -13.95
C TYR A 286 -2.57 6.90 -14.86
N LEU A 287 -3.83 7.03 -14.41
CA LEU A 287 -4.99 6.69 -15.22
C LEU A 287 -5.07 7.56 -16.50
N ASP A 288 -4.86 8.87 -16.38
CA ASP A 288 -4.80 9.81 -17.51
C ASP A 288 -3.72 9.38 -18.53
N ILE A 289 -2.51 9.04 -18.06
CA ILE A 289 -1.40 8.58 -18.90
C ILE A 289 -1.72 7.25 -19.58
N SER A 290 -2.35 6.32 -18.88
CA SER A 290 -2.66 4.98 -19.40
C SER A 290 -3.70 4.99 -20.53
N ALA A 291 -4.55 6.02 -20.56
CA ALA A 291 -5.61 6.17 -21.56
C ALA A 291 -5.22 7.09 -22.72
N TRP A 292 -4.11 7.84 -22.60
CA TRP A 292 -3.72 8.83 -23.58
C TRP A 292 -3.16 8.20 -24.86
N VAL A 293 -3.59 8.75 -25.99
CA VAL A 293 -3.13 8.37 -27.33
C VAL A 293 -2.75 9.64 -28.10
N PRO A 294 -1.49 9.79 -28.53
CA PRO A 294 -1.05 10.97 -29.29
C PRO A 294 -1.95 11.22 -30.51
N SER A 295 -2.22 12.49 -30.80
CA SER A 295 -3.04 12.95 -31.95
C SER A 295 -4.51 12.55 -31.98
N ILE A 296 -4.96 11.65 -31.10
CA ILE A 296 -6.38 11.25 -30.93
C ILE A 296 -6.98 11.89 -29.67
N SER A 297 -6.14 12.03 -28.65
CA SER A 297 -6.51 12.57 -27.34
C SER A 297 -6.63 14.10 -27.34
N TYR A 298 -7.86 14.63 -27.29
CA TYR A 298 -8.14 16.08 -27.29
C TYR A 298 -8.12 16.75 -25.90
N SER A 299 -8.15 15.96 -24.82
CA SER A 299 -8.15 16.43 -23.41
C SER A 299 -6.88 16.01 -22.68
N ARG A 300 -6.53 16.67 -21.57
CA ARG A 300 -5.48 16.22 -20.65
C ARG A 300 -6.00 15.33 -19.53
N HIS A 301 -7.32 15.20 -19.40
CA HIS A 301 -8.01 14.39 -18.40
C HIS A 301 -8.95 13.41 -19.07
N PHE A 302 -8.80 12.13 -18.75
CA PHE A 302 -9.57 11.04 -19.32
C PHE A 302 -10.34 10.32 -18.21
N LYS A 303 -11.66 10.17 -18.39
CA LYS A 303 -12.38 9.18 -17.59
C LYS A 303 -11.93 7.80 -18.06
N THR A 304 -11.30 7.06 -17.17
CA THR A 304 -10.95 5.67 -17.44
C THR A 304 -12.22 4.86 -17.60
N GLU A 305 -12.39 4.30 -18.79
CA GLU A 305 -13.51 3.43 -19.11
C GLU A 305 -13.18 1.99 -18.68
N HIS A 306 -14.07 1.39 -17.90
CA HIS A 306 -13.90 0.02 -17.44
C HIS A 306 -14.61 -0.95 -18.39
N PHE A 307 -13.82 -1.78 -19.09
CA PHE A 307 -14.36 -2.93 -19.81
C PHE A 307 -14.89 -3.97 -18.82
N LYS A 308 -16.11 -4.45 -19.04
CA LYS A 308 -16.73 -5.47 -18.18
C LYS A 308 -16.49 -6.85 -18.78
N PHE A 309 -16.20 -7.83 -17.93
CA PHE A 309 -16.14 -9.23 -18.33
C PHE A 309 -16.79 -10.14 -17.26
N SER A 310 -17.14 -11.35 -17.64
CA SER A 310 -17.61 -12.39 -16.73
C SER A 310 -17.06 -13.76 -17.16
N LYS A 311 -16.96 -14.67 -16.21
CA LYS A 311 -16.55 -16.06 -16.44
C LYS A 311 -17.79 -16.92 -16.59
N SER A 312 -17.90 -17.67 -17.69
CA SER A 312 -18.98 -18.63 -17.91
C SER A 312 -18.74 -19.97 -17.20
N ILE A 313 -17.48 -20.27 -16.86
CA ILE A 313 -17.05 -21.47 -16.13
C ILE A 313 -16.01 -21.11 -15.07
N LYS A 314 -15.88 -21.94 -14.02
CA LYS A 314 -15.04 -21.65 -12.85
C LYS A 314 -13.55 -21.63 -13.19
N GLU A 315 -13.14 -22.48 -14.13
CA GLU A 315 -11.76 -22.67 -14.59
C GLU A 315 -11.28 -21.52 -15.48
N ALA A 316 -12.17 -20.61 -15.90
CA ALA A 316 -11.80 -19.54 -16.81
C ALA A 316 -10.78 -18.58 -16.19
N VAL A 317 -9.78 -18.21 -17.00
CA VAL A 317 -8.72 -17.29 -16.60
C VAL A 317 -9.11 -15.87 -17.02
N SER A 318 -9.11 -14.94 -16.08
CA SER A 318 -9.44 -13.53 -16.36
C SER A 318 -8.53 -12.96 -17.45
N PRO A 319 -9.02 -12.12 -18.38
CA PRO A 319 -8.18 -11.42 -19.33
C PRO A 319 -7.08 -10.62 -18.62
N SER A 320 -5.85 -10.68 -19.12
CA SER A 320 -4.69 -10.08 -18.46
C SER A 320 -3.65 -9.58 -19.46
N LYS A 321 -2.83 -8.61 -19.07
CA LYS A 321 -1.63 -8.20 -19.81
C LYS A 321 -0.39 -8.56 -19.02
N THR A 322 0.73 -8.77 -19.71
CA THR A 322 2.01 -9.02 -19.04
C THR A 322 2.62 -7.69 -18.57
N ARG A 323 2.54 -6.67 -19.43
CA ARG A 323 2.95 -5.29 -19.17
C ARG A 323 1.77 -4.37 -19.41
N ALA A 324 1.69 -3.27 -18.67
CA ALA A 324 0.61 -2.31 -18.86
C ALA A 324 0.65 -1.67 -20.25
N SER A 325 1.86 -1.54 -20.81
CA SER A 325 2.10 -1.04 -22.17
C SER A 325 1.75 -2.03 -23.30
N ASP A 326 1.43 -3.30 -23.01
CA ASP A 326 0.99 -4.25 -24.05
C ASP A 326 -0.35 -3.82 -24.65
N SER A 327 -0.56 -4.01 -25.96
CA SER A 327 -1.81 -3.57 -26.63
C SER A 327 -2.99 -4.48 -26.31
N GLY A 328 -2.81 -5.81 -26.37
CA GLY A 328 -3.87 -6.80 -26.23
C GLY A 328 -3.91 -7.46 -24.86
N TYR A 329 -5.10 -7.88 -24.43
CA TYR A 329 -5.31 -8.69 -23.23
C TYR A 329 -5.30 -10.17 -23.63
N ASP A 330 -4.35 -10.92 -23.08
CA ASP A 330 -4.22 -12.35 -23.33
C ASP A 330 -5.47 -13.11 -22.86
N LEU A 331 -5.93 -14.05 -23.69
CA LEU A 331 -6.96 -15.01 -23.36
C LEU A 331 -6.38 -16.42 -23.28
N VAL A 332 -6.98 -17.24 -22.43
CA VAL A 332 -6.63 -18.65 -22.26
C VAL A 332 -7.73 -19.50 -22.87
N ILE A 333 -7.38 -20.34 -23.84
CA ILE A 333 -8.28 -21.38 -24.34
C ILE A 333 -8.23 -22.59 -23.42
N LEU A 334 -9.40 -23.16 -23.12
CA LEU A 334 -9.55 -24.15 -22.05
C LEU A 334 -9.93 -25.52 -22.59
N LYS A 335 -10.85 -25.55 -23.56
CA LYS A 335 -11.37 -26.81 -24.12
C LYS A 335 -11.74 -26.65 -25.57
N LYS A 336 -11.50 -27.70 -26.36
CA LYS A 336 -12.08 -27.86 -27.70
C LYS A 336 -13.57 -28.17 -27.54
N ILE A 337 -14.42 -27.44 -28.26
CA ILE A 337 -15.88 -27.59 -28.19
C ILE A 337 -16.48 -28.27 -29.42
N LYS A 338 -15.87 -28.11 -30.60
CA LYS A 338 -16.29 -28.76 -31.84
C LYS A 338 -15.22 -28.65 -32.93
N THR A 339 -15.40 -29.43 -34.00
CA THR A 339 -14.64 -29.31 -35.25
C THR A 339 -15.62 -29.17 -36.41
N ILE A 340 -15.32 -28.27 -37.36
CA ILE A 340 -16.07 -28.09 -38.61
C ILE A 340 -15.04 -28.03 -39.73
N GLY A 341 -15.05 -29.01 -40.64
CA GLY A 341 -13.98 -29.16 -41.63
C GLY A 341 -12.63 -29.34 -40.95
N GLU A 342 -11.62 -28.60 -41.38
CA GLU A 342 -10.28 -28.57 -40.76
C GLU A 342 -10.16 -27.58 -39.58
N VAL A 343 -11.25 -26.90 -39.20
CA VAL A 343 -11.25 -25.87 -38.16
C VAL A 343 -11.74 -26.42 -36.82
N GLU A 344 -10.95 -26.20 -35.79
CA GLU A 344 -11.23 -26.58 -34.42
C GLU A 344 -11.62 -25.35 -33.59
N PHE A 345 -12.73 -25.44 -32.87
CA PHE A 345 -13.26 -24.33 -32.07
C PHE A 345 -12.94 -24.58 -30.60
N TYR A 346 -12.34 -23.59 -29.96
CA TYR A 346 -11.95 -23.66 -28.55
C TYR A 346 -12.69 -22.60 -27.73
N ASP A 347 -13.16 -22.96 -26.54
CA ASP A 347 -13.82 -22.04 -25.61
C ASP A 347 -12.82 -21.49 -24.60
N THR A 348 -12.88 -20.18 -24.37
CA THR A 348 -12.08 -19.46 -23.37
C THR A 348 -12.78 -19.36 -22.01
N GLY A 349 -14.08 -19.61 -21.96
CA GLY A 349 -14.90 -19.39 -20.78
C GLY A 349 -15.08 -17.91 -20.41
N ILE A 350 -14.68 -16.96 -21.27
CA ILE A 350 -14.74 -15.52 -21.02
C ILE A 350 -15.84 -14.89 -21.87
N LYS A 351 -16.73 -14.13 -21.21
CA LYS A 351 -17.69 -13.23 -21.85
C LYS A 351 -17.23 -11.80 -21.61
N VAL A 352 -17.26 -10.96 -22.63
CA VAL A 352 -16.89 -9.54 -22.53
C VAL A 352 -18.07 -8.65 -22.90
N LYS A 353 -18.08 -7.44 -22.34
CA LYS A 353 -18.95 -6.35 -22.77
C LYS A 353 -18.07 -5.12 -22.99
N PRO A 354 -17.67 -4.86 -24.25
CA PRO A 354 -17.00 -3.62 -24.63
C PRO A 354 -17.73 -2.40 -24.08
N THR A 355 -16.99 -1.34 -23.73
CA THR A 355 -17.62 -0.05 -23.38
C THR A 355 -18.23 0.59 -24.64
N PHE A 356 -19.04 1.63 -24.45
CA PHE A 356 -19.65 2.35 -25.57
C PHE A 356 -18.57 2.91 -26.52
N GLY A 357 -18.76 2.78 -27.83
CA GLY A 357 -17.80 3.24 -28.83
C GLY A 357 -16.66 2.26 -29.15
N TYR A 358 -16.61 1.09 -28.52
CA TYR A 358 -15.57 0.08 -28.75
C TYR A 358 -16.13 -1.29 -29.11
N TYR A 359 -15.30 -2.05 -29.81
CA TYR A 359 -15.39 -3.50 -30.00
C TYR A 359 -14.03 -4.15 -29.68
N PHE A 360 -13.91 -5.48 -29.74
CA PHE A 360 -12.61 -6.15 -29.62
C PHE A 360 -12.23 -6.89 -30.90
N ASN A 361 -10.97 -6.78 -31.27
CA ASN A 361 -10.32 -7.67 -32.22
C ASN A 361 -9.68 -8.84 -31.46
N LEU A 362 -10.19 -10.05 -31.64
CA LEU A 362 -9.51 -11.29 -31.27
C LEU A 362 -8.43 -11.59 -32.30
N VAL A 363 -7.17 -11.57 -31.87
CA VAL A 363 -6.01 -11.77 -32.73
C VAL A 363 -5.08 -12.85 -32.15
N PRO A 364 -4.30 -13.53 -33.00
CA PRO A 364 -3.26 -14.44 -32.52
C PRO A 364 -2.18 -13.71 -31.71
N ARG A 365 -1.61 -14.38 -30.70
CA ARG A 365 -0.31 -13.98 -30.13
C ARG A 365 0.79 -14.40 -31.11
N SER A 366 1.88 -13.65 -31.17
CA SER A 366 3.02 -13.98 -32.03
C SER A 366 3.54 -15.41 -31.81
N SER A 367 3.46 -15.91 -30.57
CA SER A 367 3.85 -17.27 -30.21
C SER A 367 3.00 -18.39 -30.83
N ILE A 368 1.81 -18.09 -31.37
CA ILE A 368 0.97 -19.11 -32.02
C ILE A 368 1.70 -19.77 -33.20
N THR A 369 2.58 -19.02 -33.86
CA THR A 369 3.40 -19.51 -34.99
C THR A 369 4.26 -20.72 -34.64
N LYS A 370 4.59 -20.91 -33.35
CA LYS A 370 5.38 -22.04 -32.85
C LYS A 370 4.57 -23.33 -32.67
N THR A 371 3.25 -23.26 -32.86
CA THR A 371 2.34 -24.39 -32.58
C THR A 371 1.95 -25.17 -33.83
N GLY A 372 2.20 -24.64 -35.03
CA GLY A 372 1.64 -25.21 -36.27
C GLY A 372 0.17 -24.88 -36.50
N TYR A 373 -0.42 -24.00 -35.68
CA TYR A 373 -1.80 -23.54 -35.82
C TYR A 373 -1.87 -22.05 -36.21
N MET A 374 -2.97 -21.69 -36.85
CA MET A 374 -3.35 -20.31 -37.15
C MET A 374 -4.77 -20.02 -36.66
N LEU A 375 -5.06 -18.74 -36.39
CA LEU A 375 -6.43 -18.29 -36.14
C LEU A 375 -7.20 -18.32 -37.48
N ALA A 376 -8.21 -19.17 -37.58
CA ALA A 376 -8.83 -19.53 -38.86
C ALA A 376 -9.58 -18.37 -39.54
N ASN A 377 -10.05 -17.38 -38.76
CA ASN A 377 -10.73 -16.20 -39.27
C ASN A 377 -9.84 -14.95 -39.33
N SER A 378 -8.52 -15.10 -39.17
CA SER A 378 -7.49 -14.03 -39.14
C SER A 378 -7.65 -13.01 -38.01
N ILE A 379 -8.77 -12.31 -37.94
CA ILE A 379 -9.19 -11.41 -36.87
C ILE A 379 -10.64 -11.73 -36.53
N GLY A 380 -10.90 -12.10 -35.28
CA GLY A 380 -12.27 -12.23 -34.77
C GLY A 380 -12.82 -10.89 -34.31
N VAL A 381 -13.91 -10.43 -34.92
CA VAL A 381 -14.62 -9.23 -34.47
C VAL A 381 -15.58 -9.63 -33.34
N ILE A 382 -15.36 -9.09 -32.14
CA ILE A 382 -16.22 -9.31 -30.97
C ILE A 382 -17.02 -8.03 -30.72
N ASP A 383 -18.26 -8.04 -31.20
CA ASP A 383 -19.17 -6.91 -31.10
C ASP A 383 -19.57 -6.58 -29.67
N ARG A 384 -19.92 -5.31 -29.44
CA ARG A 384 -20.41 -4.83 -28.13
C ARG A 384 -21.65 -5.58 -27.61
N THR A 385 -22.49 -6.04 -28.53
CA THR A 385 -23.74 -6.75 -28.23
C THR A 385 -23.55 -8.26 -28.11
N TYR A 386 -22.34 -8.78 -28.35
CA TYR A 386 -22.06 -10.20 -28.15
C TYR A 386 -21.99 -10.53 -26.65
N HIS A 387 -22.84 -11.45 -26.20
CA HIS A 387 -22.90 -11.89 -24.80
C HIS A 387 -22.56 -13.38 -24.61
N GLY A 388 -22.14 -14.04 -25.70
CA GLY A 388 -21.63 -15.40 -25.67
C GLY A 388 -20.21 -15.47 -25.10
N SER A 389 -19.75 -16.70 -24.84
CA SER A 389 -18.34 -16.95 -24.52
C SER A 389 -17.48 -16.68 -25.75
N ILE A 390 -16.30 -16.11 -25.59
CA ILE A 390 -15.36 -15.90 -26.71
C ILE A 390 -14.86 -17.28 -27.16
N ILE A 391 -15.15 -17.61 -28.42
CA ILE A 391 -14.72 -18.83 -29.08
C ILE A 391 -13.56 -18.52 -30.01
N VAL A 392 -12.55 -19.38 -30.00
CA VAL A 392 -11.30 -19.25 -30.74
C VAL A 392 -11.25 -20.34 -31.81
N PRO A 393 -11.47 -20.01 -33.09
CA PRO A 393 -11.38 -20.97 -34.18
C PRO A 393 -9.91 -21.10 -34.65
N LEU A 394 -9.34 -22.29 -34.54
CA LEU A 394 -7.97 -22.58 -34.95
C LEU A 394 -7.95 -23.58 -36.10
N ILE A 395 -7.04 -23.39 -37.04
CA ILE A 395 -6.76 -24.34 -38.11
C ILE A 395 -5.32 -24.84 -37.95
N LYS A 396 -5.11 -26.16 -38.02
CA LYS A 396 -3.79 -26.78 -37.99
C LYS A 396 -3.18 -26.75 -39.39
N ILE A 397 -2.21 -25.87 -39.61
CA ILE A 397 -1.56 -25.71 -40.90
C ILE A 397 -0.38 -26.68 -41.09
N ASP A 398 0.34 -26.99 -40.01
CA ASP A 398 1.37 -28.03 -40.01
C ASP A 398 0.79 -29.31 -39.43
N LYS A 399 0.52 -30.27 -40.31
CA LYS A 399 -0.08 -31.56 -39.94
C LYS A 399 0.86 -32.40 -39.06
N ASN A 400 2.17 -32.16 -39.11
CA ASN A 400 3.18 -32.88 -38.34
C ASN A 400 3.46 -32.25 -36.96
N ALA A 401 3.02 -31.01 -36.73
CA ALA A 401 3.18 -30.35 -35.44
C ALA A 401 2.38 -31.08 -34.34
N PRO A 402 2.84 -31.08 -33.08
CA PRO A 402 2.05 -31.56 -31.95
C PRO A 402 0.73 -30.81 -31.80
N ASP A 403 -0.28 -31.46 -31.22
CA ASP A 403 -1.52 -30.79 -30.88
C ASP A 403 -1.33 -29.78 -29.75
N ILE A 404 -2.17 -28.74 -29.74
CA ILE A 404 -2.11 -27.70 -28.70
C ILE A 404 -2.43 -28.32 -27.34
N GLN A 405 -1.50 -28.18 -26.40
CA GLN A 405 -1.73 -28.56 -25.01
C GLN A 405 -2.58 -27.51 -24.30
N LEU A 406 -3.72 -27.93 -23.76
CA LEU A 406 -4.64 -27.08 -23.02
C LEU A 406 -4.36 -27.13 -21.51
N PRO A 407 -4.60 -26.03 -20.77
CA PRO A 407 -5.03 -24.71 -21.26
C PRO A 407 -3.88 -23.95 -21.95
N ALA A 408 -4.19 -23.19 -23.00
CA ALA A 408 -3.17 -22.49 -23.80
C ALA A 408 -3.43 -20.99 -23.91
N LYS A 409 -2.36 -20.19 -23.80
CA LYS A 409 -2.39 -18.73 -23.95
C LYS A 409 -1.79 -18.31 -25.30
N ILE A 410 -2.58 -18.42 -26.37
CA ILE A 410 -2.11 -18.25 -27.76
C ILE A 410 -2.88 -17.20 -28.57
N VAL A 411 -3.89 -16.58 -27.98
CA VAL A 411 -4.66 -15.46 -28.57
C VAL A 411 -4.83 -14.33 -27.55
N GLN A 412 -5.18 -13.15 -28.04
CA GLN A 412 -5.39 -11.95 -27.24
C GLN A 412 -6.52 -11.10 -27.85
N ILE A 413 -7.15 -10.24 -27.05
CA ILE A 413 -8.14 -9.26 -27.52
C ILE A 413 -7.58 -7.85 -27.46
N ILE A 414 -7.75 -7.09 -28.53
CA ILE A 414 -7.32 -5.68 -28.64
C ILE A 414 -8.57 -4.79 -28.73
N PRO A 415 -8.78 -3.85 -27.81
CA PRO A 415 -9.87 -2.88 -27.92
C PRO A 415 -9.68 -2.00 -29.16
N THR A 416 -10.76 -1.73 -29.89
CA THR A 416 -10.71 -0.90 -31.09
C THR A 416 -11.97 -0.02 -31.16
N SER A 417 -11.78 1.24 -31.57
CA SER A 417 -12.87 2.21 -31.70
C SER A 417 -13.78 1.88 -32.88
N ILE A 418 -15.08 2.03 -32.70
CA ILE A 418 -16.08 1.92 -33.76
C ILE A 418 -16.16 3.28 -34.48
N ILE A 419 -16.04 3.28 -35.80
CA ILE A 419 -16.32 4.44 -36.65
C ILE A 419 -17.67 4.18 -37.33
N HIS A 420 -18.65 5.02 -37.04
CA HIS A 420 -19.94 4.99 -37.73
C HIS A 420 -19.85 5.88 -38.97
N VAL A 421 -20.09 5.31 -40.13
CA VAL A 421 -20.12 6.02 -41.42
C VAL A 421 -21.51 5.91 -42.02
N GLU A 422 -21.98 7.00 -42.64
CA GLU A 422 -23.17 7.00 -43.48
C GLU A 422 -22.75 6.73 -44.92
N PHE A 423 -23.42 5.78 -45.59
CA PHE A 423 -23.18 5.51 -47.01
C PHE A 423 -24.06 6.43 -47.85
N LYS A 424 -23.45 7.09 -48.83
CA LYS A 424 -24.16 7.89 -49.85
C LYS A 424 -23.91 7.27 -51.22
N GLU A 425 -24.98 6.76 -51.83
CA GLU A 425 -24.95 6.27 -53.21
C GLU A 425 -24.79 7.45 -54.18
N VAL A 426 -23.97 7.27 -55.21
CA VAL A 426 -23.69 8.25 -56.27
C VAL A 426 -23.63 7.51 -57.61
N GLU A 427 -23.91 8.22 -58.72
CA GLU A 427 -23.87 7.63 -60.06
C GLU A 427 -22.45 7.24 -60.47
N GLU A 428 -21.45 8.08 -60.17
CA GLU A 428 -20.04 7.86 -60.50
C GLU A 428 -19.11 8.32 -59.36
N LEU A 429 -17.97 7.64 -59.20
CA LEU A 429 -16.90 8.01 -58.27
C LEU A 429 -15.85 8.88 -59.00
N GLU A 430 -15.12 9.71 -58.26
CA GLU A 430 -14.02 10.51 -58.82
C GLU A 430 -12.91 9.63 -59.41
N GLU A 431 -12.37 10.04 -60.57
CA GLU A 431 -11.23 9.37 -61.19
C GLU A 431 -9.97 9.51 -60.31
N THR A 432 -9.23 8.41 -60.18
CA THR A 432 -7.94 8.41 -59.47
C THR A 432 -6.84 7.82 -60.34
N GLN A 433 -5.59 8.16 -60.08
CA GLN A 433 -4.43 7.58 -60.78
C GLN A 433 -4.38 6.04 -60.69
N ARG A 434 -4.95 5.45 -59.62
CA ARG A 434 -5.04 4.00 -59.46
C ARG A 434 -6.15 3.38 -60.31
N ALA A 435 -7.21 4.14 -60.62
CA ALA A 435 -8.41 3.68 -61.32
C ALA A 435 -8.86 2.30 -60.81
N GLU A 436 -8.99 1.32 -61.70
CA GLU A 436 -9.41 -0.07 -61.40
C GLU A 436 -8.26 -0.99 -60.95
N GLY A 437 -7.06 -0.47 -60.73
CA GLY A 437 -5.86 -1.25 -60.43
C GLY A 437 -5.87 -1.90 -59.03
N GLY A 438 -5.94 -3.24 -59.00
CA GLY A 438 -5.83 -4.08 -57.80
C GLY A 438 -4.78 -5.19 -57.92
N PHE A 439 -4.59 -6.00 -56.87
CA PHE A 439 -3.82 -7.26 -56.90
C PHE A 439 -2.37 -7.16 -57.45
N GLY A 440 -1.59 -6.15 -57.05
CA GLY A 440 -0.19 -6.01 -57.49
C GLY A 440 -0.01 -5.33 -58.84
N SER A 441 -1.01 -4.56 -59.31
CA SER A 441 -0.99 -3.81 -60.57
C SER A 441 0.17 -2.82 -60.76
N THR A 442 0.94 -2.51 -59.70
CA THR A 442 2.13 -1.64 -59.76
C THR A 442 3.39 -2.35 -60.24
N ASP A 443 3.49 -3.67 -60.11
CA ASP A 443 4.75 -4.41 -60.31
C ASP A 443 4.94 -4.93 -61.74
N LEU A 444 3.93 -4.81 -62.61
CA LEU A 444 3.92 -5.36 -63.98
C LEU A 444 4.59 -4.46 -65.04
N LYS A 445 5.26 -3.36 -64.66
CA LYS A 445 5.96 -2.45 -65.59
C LYS A 445 7.50 -2.49 -65.46
N LYS A 446 8.10 -3.68 -65.41
CA LYS A 446 9.52 -3.87 -65.75
C LYS A 446 9.72 -5.27 -66.35
N ASN A 447 9.67 -5.38 -67.67
CA ASN A 447 10.34 -6.39 -68.53
C ASN A 447 9.69 -6.49 -69.92
N LYS A 448 9.71 -5.38 -70.67
CA LYS A 448 9.64 -5.41 -72.13
C LYS A 448 10.66 -4.42 -72.66
N ASN A 449 11.91 -4.89 -72.78
CA ASN A 449 12.91 -4.47 -73.79
C ASN A 449 14.30 -5.04 -73.43
N SER A 450 14.50 -6.32 -73.75
CA SER A 450 15.81 -6.87 -74.10
C SER A 450 15.58 -8.20 -74.81
N SER A 451 16.28 -8.39 -75.95
CA SER A 451 16.26 -9.54 -76.88
C SER A 451 15.31 -9.40 -78.08
N ILE A 452 15.72 -8.72 -79.14
CA ILE A 452 16.52 -9.20 -80.29
C ILE A 452 16.99 -7.98 -81.07
#